data_AF-A0A2H9TL46-F1
#
_entry.id   AF-A0A2H9TL46-F1
#
_cell.length_a   1.000
_cell.length_b   1.000
_cell.length_c   1.000
_cell.angle_alpha   90.00
_cell.angle_beta   90.00
_cell.angle_gamma   90.00
#
_symmetry.space_group_name_H-M   'P 1'
#
loop_
_entity.id
_entity.type
_entity.pdbx_description
1 polymer ?
#
loop_
_entity_poly.entity_id
_entity_poly.type
_entity_poly.pdbx_seq_one_letter_code
_entity_poly.pdbx_strand_id
1 'polypeptide(L)'
;MRSKQSALYDISIPAESFERYRWSPEAAGAHAARVDITAFTNACRGSLKDLPSELSISFANSLLIIRSNQSQDVQVITKLQAEPAVYLKAVHPDLQSYPVGISTIASTMSQYLVSAGCGGMANADIQLDFSPEHGILLHGAGRSISKILLDRNDFTEFRIQRDTTVILNLFDLHTCVKLASNLASLMSIYVKDSQHPIVVQSTASGFLSFNCVLSSLSVDRNARDCDADPVSKNETIIGDSVLDSFDDELDDLEIPGTPEF
;
A
#
# COMPACT_ATOMS: atom_id res chain seq x y z
N MET A 1 -17.23 17.58 -13.28
CA MET A 1 -16.87 16.26 -12.72
C MET A 1 -16.18 16.49 -11.39
N ARG A 2 -16.78 16.11 -10.25
CA ARG A 2 -16.05 16.11 -8.97
C ARG A 2 -15.01 14.98 -9.05
N SER A 3 -13.73 15.26 -8.85
CA SER A 3 -12.76 14.17 -8.70
C SER A 3 -13.20 13.35 -7.48
N LYS A 4 -13.57 12.08 -7.70
CA LYS A 4 -13.81 11.17 -6.58
C LYS A 4 -12.43 10.85 -6.03
N GLN A 5 -12.11 11.37 -4.85
CA GLN A 5 -10.94 10.97 -4.10
C GLN A 5 -11.11 9.48 -3.75
N SER A 6 -10.41 8.60 -4.45
CA SER A 6 -10.58 7.15 -4.32
C SER A 6 -9.87 6.59 -3.08
N ALA A 7 -8.77 7.23 -2.67
CA ALA A 7 -8.00 6.86 -1.49
C ALA A 7 -7.49 8.09 -0.73
N LEU A 8 -7.31 7.90 0.58
CA LEU A 8 -6.60 8.82 1.48
C LEU A 8 -5.46 8.05 2.14
N TYR A 9 -4.25 8.58 2.05
CA TYR A 9 -3.04 8.02 2.66
C TYR A 9 -2.57 8.96 3.77
N ASP A 10 -2.34 8.42 4.95
CA ASP A 10 -1.87 9.13 6.13
C ASP A 10 -0.65 8.39 6.71
N ILE A 11 0.48 9.07 6.75
CA ILE A 11 1.74 8.56 7.30
C ILE A 11 2.11 9.47 8.46
N SER A 12 2.16 8.90 9.66
CA SER A 12 2.52 9.59 10.88
C SER A 12 3.88 9.09 11.38
N ILE A 13 4.85 10.00 11.38
CA ILE A 13 6.21 9.80 11.88
C ILE A 13 6.34 10.60 13.20
N PRO A 14 6.50 9.94 14.34
CA PRO A 14 6.62 10.58 15.63
C PRO A 14 8.00 11.25 15.80
N ALA A 15 8.08 12.20 16.72
CA ALA A 15 9.26 13.05 16.87
C ALA A 15 10.51 12.24 17.26
N GLU A 16 10.33 11.17 18.03
CA GLU A 16 11.38 10.24 18.45
C GLU A 16 12.02 9.44 17.30
N SER A 17 11.42 9.40 16.12
CA SER A 17 12.04 8.78 14.93
C SER A 17 13.18 9.61 14.34
N PHE A 18 13.34 10.87 14.76
CA PHE A 18 14.36 11.77 14.25
C PHE A 18 15.49 11.91 15.26
N GLU A 19 16.76 11.86 14.79
CA GLU A 19 17.92 12.19 15.63
C GLU A 19 17.79 13.61 16.22
N ARG A 20 17.23 14.53 15.43
CA ARG A 20 16.97 15.92 15.82
C ARG A 20 15.62 16.36 15.31
N TYR A 21 14.70 16.60 16.23
CA TYR A 21 13.40 17.19 15.94
C TYR A 21 13.29 18.56 16.61
N ARG A 22 12.93 19.58 15.83
CA ARG A 22 12.61 20.92 16.35
C ARG A 22 11.35 21.41 15.67
N TRP A 23 10.35 21.72 16.47
CA TRP A 23 9.12 22.33 16.02
C TRP A 23 8.87 23.59 16.83
N SER A 24 8.57 24.68 16.14
CA SER A 24 8.14 25.93 16.76
C SER A 24 6.81 26.34 16.14
N PRO A 25 5.73 26.47 16.94
CA PRO A 25 4.44 26.95 16.45
C PRO A 25 4.54 28.36 15.83
N GLU A 26 5.45 29.19 16.35
CA GLU A 26 5.70 30.56 15.91
C GLU A 26 6.45 30.62 14.57
N ALA A 27 7.41 29.71 14.35
CA ALA A 27 8.17 29.64 13.09
C ALA A 27 7.40 28.91 11.97
N ALA A 28 6.49 28.01 12.33
CA ALA A 28 5.69 27.21 11.40
C ALA A 28 4.34 27.86 11.03
N GLY A 29 3.98 28.98 11.68
CA GLY A 29 2.69 29.63 11.48
C GLY A 29 1.51 28.64 11.53
N ALA A 30 1.54 27.59 12.37
CA ALA A 30 0.50 26.56 12.48
C ALA A 30 -0.14 26.08 11.14
N HIS A 31 0.63 26.00 10.05
CA HIS A 31 0.07 25.65 8.74
C HIS A 31 0.55 24.28 8.29
N ALA A 32 -0.41 23.39 8.00
CA ALA A 32 -0.15 22.29 7.09
C ALA A 32 0.34 22.89 5.76
N ALA A 33 1.27 22.20 5.11
CA ALA A 33 1.81 22.63 3.84
C ALA A 33 1.52 21.57 2.78
N ARG A 34 1.23 22.03 1.55
CA ARG A 34 1.13 21.20 0.36
C ARG A 34 2.39 21.37 -0.46
N VAL A 35 2.96 20.27 -0.90
CA VAL A 35 4.11 20.21 -1.81
C VAL A 35 3.83 19.21 -2.93
N ASP A 36 4.51 19.37 -4.05
CA ASP A 36 4.49 18.38 -5.12
C ASP A 36 5.18 17.09 -4.64
N ILE A 37 4.41 15.99 -4.61
CA ILE A 37 4.87 14.71 -4.06
C ILE A 37 5.99 14.08 -4.91
N THR A 38 5.98 14.28 -6.23
CA THR A 38 7.00 13.76 -7.13
C THR A 38 8.32 14.51 -6.91
N ALA A 39 8.27 15.84 -6.81
CA ALA A 39 9.43 16.65 -6.48
C ALA A 39 9.97 16.34 -5.08
N PHE A 40 9.08 16.15 -4.10
CA PHE A 40 9.44 15.75 -2.74
C PHE A 40 10.16 14.40 -2.71
N THR A 41 9.58 13.36 -3.33
CA THR A 41 10.18 12.03 -3.36
C THR A 41 11.52 12.01 -4.09
N ASN A 42 11.66 12.75 -5.18
CA ASN A 42 12.94 12.90 -5.90
C ASN A 42 13.99 13.61 -5.04
N ALA A 43 13.61 14.66 -4.31
CA ALA A 43 14.51 15.37 -3.41
C ALA A 43 15.01 14.50 -2.25
N CYS A 44 14.14 13.65 -1.68
CA CYS A 44 14.49 12.72 -0.60
C CYS A 44 15.35 11.55 -1.06
N ARG A 45 15.15 11.05 -2.29
CA ARG A 45 15.97 9.97 -2.87
C ARG A 45 17.36 10.45 -3.28
N GLY A 46 17.49 11.73 -3.65
CA GLY A 46 18.72 12.27 -4.24
C GLY A 46 18.93 11.81 -5.69
N SER A 47 20.07 12.17 -6.27
CA SER A 47 20.46 11.84 -7.66
C SER A 47 21.09 10.45 -7.83
N LEU A 48 21.23 9.65 -6.77
CA LEU A 48 22.07 8.44 -6.75
C LEU A 48 21.29 7.17 -6.40
N LYS A 49 21.84 6.03 -6.81
CA LYS A 49 21.40 4.66 -6.44
C LYS A 49 21.52 4.39 -4.94
N ASP A 50 22.35 5.16 -4.22
CA ASP A 50 22.67 4.95 -2.81
C ASP A 50 21.83 5.86 -1.91
N LEU A 51 21.33 5.30 -0.81
CA LEU A 51 20.60 6.05 0.21
C LEU A 51 21.52 7.08 0.89
N PRO A 52 21.04 8.31 1.18
CA PRO A 52 21.84 9.30 1.87
C PRO A 52 22.21 8.85 3.27
N SER A 53 23.40 9.24 3.73
CA SER A 53 23.87 8.94 5.09
C SER A 53 23.15 9.80 6.13
N GLU A 54 22.71 11.00 5.75
CA GLU A 54 21.91 11.90 6.57
C GLU A 54 20.90 12.66 5.69
N LEU A 55 19.65 12.75 6.15
CA LEU A 55 18.59 13.54 5.52
C LEU A 55 18.05 14.54 6.53
N SER A 56 18.06 15.82 6.20
CA SER A 56 17.43 16.87 7.00
C SER A 56 16.36 17.59 6.20
N ILE A 57 15.22 17.84 6.86
CA ILE A 57 14.08 18.57 6.30
C ILE A 57 13.85 19.79 7.18
N SER A 58 13.79 20.96 6.56
CA SER A 58 13.52 22.23 7.25
C SER A 58 12.49 23.02 6.47
N PHE A 59 11.65 23.77 7.17
CA PHE A 59 10.61 24.58 6.57
C PHE A 59 10.79 26.04 6.98
N ALA A 60 10.91 26.93 6.00
CA ALA A 60 11.05 28.37 6.24
C ALA A 60 10.54 29.16 5.04
N ASN A 61 9.82 30.27 5.27
CA ASN A 61 9.37 31.20 4.23
C ASN A 61 8.63 30.52 3.06
N SER A 62 7.73 29.57 3.36
CA SER A 62 7.01 28.77 2.35
C SER A 62 7.91 27.91 1.45
N LEU A 63 9.12 27.61 1.91
CA LEU A 63 10.04 26.69 1.25
C LEU A 63 10.27 25.48 2.13
N LEU A 64 10.11 24.30 1.54
CA LEU A 64 10.59 23.04 2.11
C LEU A 64 12.01 22.80 1.60
N ILE A 65 12.98 22.88 2.51
CA ILE A 65 14.41 22.73 2.22
C ILE A 65 14.85 21.34 2.70
N ILE A 66 15.26 20.51 1.75
CA ILE A 66 15.70 19.13 1.96
C ILE A 66 17.21 19.11 1.70
N ARG A 67 17.99 18.70 2.70
CA ARG A 67 19.44 18.48 2.56
C ARG A 67 19.73 17.00 2.71
N SER A 68 20.44 16.46 1.75
CA SER A 68 20.85 15.07 1.68
C SER A 68 22.38 15.03 1.65
N ASN A 69 23.00 14.45 2.69
CA ASN A 69 24.43 14.17 2.69
C ASN A 69 24.66 12.81 2.01
N GLN A 70 25.36 12.83 0.88
CA GLN A 70 25.74 11.64 0.12
C GLN A 70 27.15 11.17 0.53
N SER A 71 27.62 10.07 -0.05
CA SER A 71 29.00 9.63 0.14
C SER A 71 30.00 10.70 -0.31
N GLN A 72 31.17 10.76 0.32
CA GLN A 72 32.27 11.67 -0.04
C GLN A 72 31.96 13.17 0.13
N ASP A 73 31.33 13.57 1.24
CA ASP A 73 31.05 14.98 1.60
C ASP A 73 30.19 15.76 0.59
N VAL A 74 29.52 15.08 -0.34
CA VAL A 74 28.62 15.72 -1.29
C VAL A 74 27.28 16.01 -0.62
N GLN A 75 26.97 17.30 -0.43
CA GLN A 75 25.67 17.73 0.07
C GLN A 75 24.78 18.21 -1.08
N VAL A 76 23.64 17.56 -1.26
CA VAL A 76 22.59 18.00 -2.18
C VAL A 76 21.55 18.79 -1.41
N ILE A 77 21.28 20.03 -1.83
CA ILE A 77 20.26 20.90 -1.24
C ILE A 77 19.16 21.14 -2.26
N THR A 78 17.97 20.65 -1.97
CA THR A 78 16.78 20.88 -2.79
C THR A 78 15.82 21.82 -2.07
N LYS A 79 15.29 22.80 -2.78
CA LYS A 79 14.28 23.73 -2.27
C LYS A 79 13.00 23.54 -3.05
N LEU A 80 11.93 23.18 -2.35
CA LEU A 80 10.61 22.98 -2.92
C LEU A 80 9.68 24.09 -2.47
N GLN A 81 8.93 24.65 -3.41
CA GLN A 81 7.87 25.60 -3.08
C GLN A 81 6.76 24.85 -2.35
N ALA A 82 6.37 25.39 -1.20
CA ALA A 82 5.26 24.89 -0.41
C ALA A 82 4.12 25.90 -0.44
N GLU A 83 2.90 25.37 -0.51
CA GLU A 83 1.68 26.15 -0.47
C GLU A 83 0.98 25.92 0.87
N PRO A 84 0.32 26.94 1.45
CA PRO A 84 -0.52 26.75 2.61
C PRO A 84 -1.61 25.72 2.33
N ALA A 85 -1.83 24.80 3.27
CA ALA A 85 -2.84 23.75 3.17
C ALA A 85 -3.71 23.68 4.43
N VAL A 86 -4.91 23.12 4.26
CA VAL A 86 -5.77 22.74 5.38
C VAL A 86 -5.39 21.33 5.79
N TYR A 87 -5.25 21.11 7.10
CA TYR A 87 -4.99 19.78 7.64
C TYR A 87 -6.12 18.82 7.25
N LEU A 88 -5.78 17.77 6.51
CA LEU A 88 -6.70 16.69 6.21
C LEU A 88 -6.81 15.81 7.46
N LYS A 89 -7.83 16.06 8.28
CA LYS A 89 -8.06 15.22 9.45
C LYS A 89 -8.55 13.86 8.97
N ALA A 90 -7.70 12.84 9.12
CA ALA A 90 -8.12 11.45 8.94
C ALA A 90 -9.27 11.16 9.92
N VAL A 91 -10.37 10.61 9.42
CA VAL A 91 -11.43 10.09 10.27
C VAL A 91 -10.91 8.77 10.83
N HIS A 92 -10.77 8.67 12.14
CA HIS A 92 -10.45 7.43 12.82
C HIS A 92 -11.77 6.82 13.33
N PRO A 93 -12.41 5.93 12.57
CA PRO A 93 -13.64 5.28 13.03
C PRO A 93 -13.34 4.33 14.20
N ASP A 94 -14.37 3.99 14.97
CA ASP A 94 -14.28 2.92 15.97
C ASP A 94 -14.16 1.55 15.27
N LEU A 95 -12.93 1.13 15.03
CA LEU A 95 -12.60 -0.10 14.29
C LEU A 95 -13.03 -1.38 15.02
N GLN A 96 -13.30 -1.32 16.34
CA GLN A 96 -13.79 -2.48 17.08
C GLN A 96 -15.24 -2.81 16.72
N SER A 97 -16.00 -1.82 16.25
CA SER A 97 -17.37 -2.01 15.77
C SER A 97 -17.46 -2.63 14.36
N TYR A 98 -16.33 -2.78 13.66
CA TYR A 98 -16.33 -3.28 12.28
C TYR A 98 -16.50 -4.82 12.27
N PRO A 99 -17.50 -5.37 11.57
CA PRO A 99 -17.75 -6.81 11.47
C PRO A 99 -16.60 -7.59 10.86
N VAL A 100 -15.76 -6.94 10.04
CA VAL A 100 -14.55 -7.53 9.49
C VAL A 100 -13.33 -6.80 10.04
N GLY A 101 -12.40 -7.56 10.60
CA GLY A 101 -11.07 -7.12 11.01
C GLY A 101 -10.08 -8.27 10.81
N ILE A 102 -9.13 -8.09 9.91
CA ILE A 102 -8.11 -9.11 9.62
C ILE A 102 -6.73 -8.49 9.71
N SER A 103 -5.76 -9.23 10.22
CA SER A 103 -4.37 -8.79 10.31
C SER A 103 -3.44 -9.85 9.73
N THR A 104 -2.52 -9.44 8.85
CA THR A 104 -1.58 -10.32 8.14
C THR A 104 -0.26 -9.61 7.89
N ILE A 105 0.75 -10.36 7.47
CA ILE A 105 2.00 -9.78 7.00
C ILE A 105 1.75 -9.08 5.66
N ALA A 106 2.19 -7.83 5.54
CA ALA A 106 1.92 -7.03 4.34
C ALA A 106 2.50 -7.64 3.05
N SER A 107 3.64 -8.31 3.14
CA SER A 107 4.22 -9.06 2.02
C SER A 107 3.36 -10.25 1.58
N THR A 108 2.69 -10.92 2.52
CA THR A 108 1.76 -12.03 2.22
C THR A 108 0.54 -11.52 1.45
N MET A 109 -0.07 -10.42 1.88
CA MET A 109 -1.14 -9.76 1.11
C MET A 109 -0.66 -9.31 -0.27
N SER A 110 0.58 -8.83 -0.38
CA SER A 110 1.18 -8.48 -1.67
C SER A 110 1.30 -9.68 -2.61
N GLN A 111 1.68 -10.85 -2.08
CA GLN A 111 1.75 -12.09 -2.86
C GLN A 111 0.38 -12.50 -3.37
N TYR A 112 -0.67 -12.43 -2.54
CA TYR A 112 -2.04 -12.70 -2.98
C TYR A 112 -2.49 -11.80 -4.12
N LEU A 113 -2.20 -10.51 -4.05
CA LEU A 113 -2.50 -9.59 -5.14
C LEU A 113 -1.73 -9.95 -6.41
N VAL A 114 -0.42 -10.23 -6.31
CA VAL A 114 0.39 -10.63 -7.48
C VAL A 114 -0.16 -11.91 -8.11
N SER A 115 -0.44 -12.93 -7.31
CA SER A 115 -0.99 -14.22 -7.78
C SER A 115 -2.34 -14.05 -8.47
N ALA A 116 -3.13 -13.05 -8.09
CA ALA A 116 -4.42 -12.77 -8.73
C ALA A 116 -4.27 -12.14 -10.13
N GLY A 117 -3.04 -11.89 -10.58
CA GLY A 117 -2.75 -11.21 -11.83
C GLY A 117 -2.76 -9.67 -11.69
N CYS A 118 -2.68 -9.15 -10.46
CA CYS A 118 -2.78 -7.72 -10.22
C CYS A 118 -1.49 -6.92 -10.47
N GLY A 119 -0.38 -7.57 -10.80
CA GLY A 119 0.95 -6.94 -10.89
C GLY A 119 1.15 -5.95 -12.05
N GLY A 120 0.25 -5.88 -13.03
CA GLY A 120 0.43 -5.07 -14.25
C GLY A 120 -0.80 -4.31 -14.77
N MET A 121 -1.95 -4.35 -14.08
CA MET A 121 -3.21 -3.76 -14.57
C MET A 121 -3.51 -2.42 -13.87
N ALA A 122 -3.29 -1.31 -14.55
CA ALA A 122 -3.75 0.00 -14.07
C ALA A 122 -5.29 0.09 -14.19
N ASN A 123 -5.96 0.52 -13.12
CA ASN A 123 -7.42 0.78 -13.05
C ASN A 123 -8.36 -0.44 -13.16
N ALA A 124 -7.93 -1.63 -12.75
CA ALA A 124 -8.87 -2.74 -12.56
C ALA A 124 -9.64 -2.61 -11.24
N ASP A 125 -10.87 -3.12 -11.21
CA ASP A 125 -11.66 -3.24 -9.99
C ASP A 125 -11.51 -4.64 -9.40
N ILE A 126 -11.23 -4.71 -8.10
CA ILE A 126 -11.09 -5.95 -7.33
C ILE A 126 -12.25 -6.08 -6.37
N GLN A 127 -12.81 -7.29 -6.30
CA GLN A 127 -13.81 -7.69 -5.33
C GLN A 127 -13.15 -8.54 -4.24
N LEU A 128 -13.47 -8.21 -2.98
CA LEU A 128 -13.14 -9.00 -1.80
C LEU A 128 -14.44 -9.45 -1.16
N ASP A 129 -14.62 -10.77 -1.07
CA ASP A 129 -15.70 -11.40 -0.34
C ASP A 129 -15.16 -11.96 0.97
N PHE A 130 -15.72 -11.49 2.08
CA PHE A 130 -15.42 -11.96 3.43
C PHE A 130 -16.57 -12.84 3.89
N SER A 131 -16.29 -14.10 4.23
CA SER A 131 -17.28 -15.03 4.76
C SER A 131 -16.77 -15.70 6.05
N PRO A 132 -17.58 -15.78 7.12
CA PRO A 132 -17.22 -16.53 8.32
C PRO A 132 -16.98 -18.02 8.02
N GLU A 133 -17.72 -18.58 7.05
CA GLU A 133 -17.67 -20.00 6.68
C GLU A 133 -16.60 -20.30 5.64
N HIS A 134 -16.48 -19.44 4.62
CA HIS A 134 -15.64 -19.71 3.45
C HIS A 134 -14.31 -18.95 3.45
N GLY A 135 -14.07 -18.08 4.43
CA GLY A 135 -12.83 -17.29 4.49
C GLY A 135 -12.87 -16.04 3.62
N ILE A 136 -11.75 -15.69 2.99
CA ILE A 136 -11.62 -14.49 2.17
C ILE A 136 -11.36 -14.89 0.73
N LEU A 137 -12.25 -14.48 -0.18
CA LEU A 137 -12.10 -14.67 -1.60
C LEU A 137 -11.75 -13.34 -2.27
N LEU A 138 -10.67 -13.33 -3.03
CA LEU A 138 -10.21 -12.22 -3.84
C LEU A 138 -10.42 -12.56 -5.31
N HIS A 139 -11.09 -11.69 -6.06
CA HIS A 139 -11.23 -11.86 -7.50
C HIS A 139 -11.51 -10.53 -8.20
N GLY A 140 -11.33 -10.47 -9.51
CA GLY A 140 -11.67 -9.24 -10.25
C GLY A 140 -13.16 -9.07 -10.41
N ALA A 141 -13.59 -7.81 -10.50
CA ALA A 141 -14.91 -7.45 -11.00
C ALA A 141 -14.96 -7.49 -12.55
N GLY A 142 -14.25 -8.44 -13.18
CA GLY A 142 -14.06 -8.55 -14.63
C GLY A 142 -13.30 -9.81 -15.08
N ARG A 143 -13.19 -10.03 -16.41
CA ARG A 143 -12.79 -11.31 -17.03
C ARG A 143 -11.30 -11.72 -16.90
N SER A 144 -10.44 -10.95 -16.22
CA SER A 144 -8.98 -11.11 -16.30
C SER A 144 -8.25 -11.38 -14.98
N ILE A 145 -8.95 -11.42 -13.84
CA ILE A 145 -8.32 -11.63 -12.52
C ILE A 145 -8.78 -12.98 -11.98
N SER A 146 -7.81 -13.82 -11.62
CA SER A 146 -8.06 -15.14 -11.05
C SER A 146 -8.78 -15.04 -9.71
N LYS A 147 -9.64 -16.02 -9.41
CA LYS A 147 -10.22 -16.18 -8.08
C LYS A 147 -9.17 -16.81 -7.17
N ILE A 148 -8.89 -16.16 -6.04
CA ILE A 148 -7.93 -16.62 -5.04
C ILE A 148 -8.61 -16.67 -3.69
N LEU A 149 -8.64 -17.88 -3.13
CA LEU A 149 -9.00 -18.08 -1.73
C LEU A 149 -7.75 -17.83 -0.89
N LEU A 150 -7.82 -16.91 0.07
CA LEU A 150 -6.70 -16.62 0.97
C LEU A 150 -6.70 -17.65 2.11
N ASP A 151 -5.52 -18.18 2.44
CA ASP A 151 -5.36 -19.12 3.54
C ASP A 151 -5.55 -18.39 4.87
N ARG A 152 -6.46 -18.91 5.71
CA ARG A 152 -6.72 -18.40 7.05
C ARG A 152 -5.47 -18.42 7.94
N ASN A 153 -4.54 -19.35 7.73
CA ASN A 153 -3.33 -19.49 8.53
C ASN A 153 -2.36 -18.32 8.36
N ASP A 154 -2.49 -17.55 7.28
CA ASP A 154 -1.67 -16.35 7.02
C ASP A 154 -2.10 -15.12 7.84
N PHE A 155 -3.15 -15.25 8.66
CA PHE A 155 -3.71 -14.15 9.42
C PHE A 155 -3.48 -14.32 10.92
N THR A 156 -2.85 -13.32 11.53
CA THR A 156 -2.65 -13.24 12.98
C THR A 156 -3.92 -12.82 13.72
N GLU A 157 -4.79 -12.06 13.04
CA GLU A 157 -6.14 -11.73 13.49
C GLU A 157 -7.10 -12.06 12.37
N PHE A 158 -8.18 -12.78 12.69
CA PHE A 158 -9.18 -13.18 11.69
C PHE A 158 -10.58 -13.06 12.28
N ARG A 159 -11.20 -11.88 12.13
CA ARG A 159 -12.56 -11.57 12.58
C ARG A 159 -13.44 -11.29 11.38
N ILE A 160 -14.39 -12.19 11.10
CA ILE A 160 -15.45 -11.99 10.11
C ILE A 160 -16.77 -12.39 10.79
N GLN A 161 -17.61 -11.40 11.12
CA GLN A 161 -18.87 -11.64 11.85
C GLN A 161 -20.05 -11.94 10.93
N ARG A 162 -20.01 -11.49 9.67
CA ARG A 162 -21.06 -11.68 8.67
C ARG A 162 -20.47 -11.60 7.27
N ASP A 163 -21.15 -12.21 6.31
CA ASP A 163 -20.78 -12.10 4.90
C ASP A 163 -20.75 -10.63 4.47
N THR A 164 -19.64 -10.21 3.87
CA THR A 164 -19.42 -8.84 3.45
C THR A 164 -18.68 -8.84 2.11
N THR A 165 -19.18 -8.11 1.13
CA THR A 165 -18.53 -7.93 -0.17
C THR A 165 -18.18 -6.47 -0.38
N VAL A 166 -16.97 -6.21 -0.85
CA VAL A 166 -16.52 -4.85 -1.23
C VAL A 166 -15.84 -4.88 -2.57
N ILE A 167 -16.04 -3.82 -3.36
CA ILE A 167 -15.32 -3.58 -4.60
C ILE A 167 -14.43 -2.36 -4.42
N LEU A 168 -13.20 -2.43 -4.91
CA LEU A 168 -12.17 -1.40 -4.75
C LEU A 168 -11.41 -1.21 -6.06
N ASN A 169 -10.78 -0.05 -6.19
CA ASN A 169 -9.77 0.12 -7.20
C ASN A 169 -8.50 -0.68 -6.82
N LEU A 170 -8.05 -1.54 -7.71
CA LEU A 170 -6.91 -2.42 -7.49
C LEU A 170 -5.61 -1.64 -7.28
N PHE A 171 -5.42 -0.56 -8.04
CA PHE A 171 -4.21 0.26 -7.95
C PHE A 171 -4.09 0.91 -6.56
N ASP A 172 -5.20 1.38 -6.00
CA ASP A 172 -5.21 1.95 -4.64
C ASP A 172 -4.92 0.88 -3.58
N LEU A 173 -5.58 -0.29 -3.65
CA LEU A 173 -5.32 -1.39 -2.72
C LEU A 173 -3.85 -1.85 -2.79
N HIS A 174 -3.33 -2.07 -4.00
CA HIS A 174 -1.96 -2.48 -4.23
C HIS A 174 -0.96 -1.43 -3.73
N THR A 175 -1.24 -0.14 -3.93
CA THR A 175 -0.40 0.95 -3.39
C THR A 175 -0.38 0.93 -1.87
N CYS A 176 -1.54 0.74 -1.21
CA CYS A 176 -1.61 0.64 0.25
C CYS A 176 -0.83 -0.58 0.78
N VAL A 177 -1.00 -1.75 0.16
CA VAL A 177 -0.26 -2.97 0.55
C VAL A 177 1.24 -2.80 0.35
N LYS A 178 1.66 -2.21 -0.77
CA LYS A 178 3.08 -1.96 -1.05
C LYS A 178 3.71 -0.97 -0.05
N LEU A 179 3.00 0.11 0.29
CA LEU A 179 3.46 1.04 1.32
C LEU A 179 3.54 0.37 2.69
N ALA A 180 2.51 -0.40 3.07
CA ALA A 180 2.53 -1.18 4.30
C ALA A 180 3.71 -2.15 4.32
N SER A 181 3.97 -2.88 3.23
CA SER A 181 5.08 -3.85 3.14
C SER A 181 6.47 -3.21 3.20
N ASN A 182 6.61 -1.96 2.74
CA ASN A 182 7.89 -1.24 2.82
C ASN A 182 8.14 -0.65 4.21
N LEU A 183 7.07 -0.32 4.94
CA LEU A 183 7.14 0.39 6.21
C LEU A 183 7.10 -0.58 7.39
N ALA A 184 6.23 -1.57 7.34
CA ALA A 184 5.91 -2.46 8.44
C ALA A 184 5.82 -3.91 7.99
N SER A 185 5.94 -4.81 8.97
CA SER A 185 5.69 -6.23 8.74
C SER A 185 4.20 -6.54 8.80
N LEU A 186 3.43 -5.93 9.72
CA LEU A 186 2.02 -6.24 9.94
C LEU A 186 1.09 -5.17 9.33
N MET A 187 0.04 -5.61 8.67
CA MET A 187 -1.07 -4.77 8.21
C MET A 187 -2.41 -5.33 8.69
N SER A 188 -3.35 -4.44 8.99
CA SER A 188 -4.71 -4.76 9.39
C SER A 188 -5.70 -4.13 8.42
N ILE A 189 -6.74 -4.86 8.04
CA ILE A 189 -7.80 -4.43 7.12
C ILE A 189 -9.13 -4.53 7.86
N TYR A 190 -9.88 -3.43 7.90
CA TYR A 190 -11.17 -3.32 8.54
C TYR A 190 -12.25 -2.97 7.52
N VAL A 191 -13.32 -3.75 7.49
CA VAL A 191 -14.47 -3.55 6.60
C VAL A 191 -15.77 -3.54 7.40
N LYS A 192 -16.60 -2.52 7.15
CA LYS A 192 -17.91 -2.40 7.80
C LYS A 192 -19.06 -2.96 6.96
N ASP A 193 -19.15 -2.46 5.73
CA ASP A 193 -20.03 -2.92 4.66
C ASP A 193 -19.60 -2.23 3.35
N SER A 194 -20.29 -2.50 2.25
CA SER A 194 -20.00 -1.95 0.92
C SER A 194 -20.25 -0.45 0.76
N GLN A 195 -20.91 0.20 1.73
CA GLN A 195 -21.20 1.64 1.69
C GLN A 195 -20.20 2.48 2.49
N HIS A 196 -19.34 1.83 3.28
CA HIS A 196 -18.35 2.51 4.10
C HIS A 196 -16.94 2.35 3.52
N PRO A 197 -16.04 3.30 3.79
CA PRO A 197 -14.65 3.16 3.42
C PRO A 197 -13.99 1.98 4.13
N ILE A 198 -13.06 1.34 3.44
CA ILE A 198 -12.18 0.32 4.00
C ILE A 198 -11.01 1.03 4.66
N VAL A 199 -10.66 0.59 5.86
CA VAL A 199 -9.52 1.13 6.60
C VAL A 199 -8.42 0.08 6.62
N VAL A 200 -7.26 0.44 6.07
CA VAL A 200 -6.03 -0.32 6.14
C VAL A 200 -5.12 0.39 7.13
N GLN A 201 -4.71 -0.30 8.19
CA GLN A 201 -3.75 0.23 9.17
C GLN A 201 -2.48 -0.61 9.12
N SER A 202 -1.36 0.02 9.38
CA SER A 202 -0.10 -0.66 9.50
C SER A 202 0.77 0.08 10.52
N THR A 203 1.30 -0.67 11.46
CA THR A 203 2.21 -0.15 12.48
C THR A 203 3.59 -0.75 12.25
N ALA A 204 4.49 0.10 11.78
CA ALA A 204 5.89 -0.21 11.61
C ALA A 204 6.60 -0.10 12.96
N SER A 205 7.13 -1.22 13.46
CA SER A 205 8.17 -1.29 14.52
C SER A 205 7.98 -0.37 15.73
N GLY A 206 6.74 -0.03 16.11
CA GLY A 206 6.42 0.86 17.23
C GLY A 206 6.68 2.35 17.00
N PHE A 207 7.25 2.75 15.86
CA PHE A 207 7.68 4.13 15.61
C PHE A 207 7.06 4.76 14.37
N LEU A 208 6.31 4.06 13.53
CA LEU A 208 5.64 4.71 12.41
C LEU A 208 4.28 4.09 12.21
N SER A 209 3.28 4.94 11.99
CA SER A 209 1.93 4.47 11.66
C SER A 209 1.54 4.92 10.26
N PHE A 210 1.00 3.98 9.50
CA PHE A 210 0.45 4.19 8.18
C PHE A 210 -1.04 3.83 8.23
N ASN A 211 -1.88 4.76 7.80
CA ASN A 211 -3.31 4.56 7.61
C ASN A 211 -3.64 4.83 6.16
N CYS A 212 -4.41 3.93 5.55
CA CYS A 212 -4.95 4.09 4.22
C CYS A 212 -6.47 3.89 4.29
N VAL A 213 -7.23 4.85 3.77
CA VAL A 213 -8.68 4.78 3.69
C VAL A 213 -9.07 4.68 2.22
N LEU A 214 -9.68 3.56 1.84
CA LEU A 214 -10.08 3.25 0.48
C LEU A 214 -11.59 3.41 0.34
N SER A 215 -12.03 4.13 -0.69
CA SER A 215 -13.44 4.22 -1.04
C SER A 215 -13.91 2.91 -1.66
N SER A 216 -14.98 2.32 -1.12
CA SER A 216 -15.64 1.24 -1.82
C SER A 216 -16.37 1.77 -3.05
N LEU A 217 -16.21 1.10 -4.18
CA LEU A 217 -16.95 1.37 -5.39
C LEU A 217 -18.36 0.82 -5.21
N SER A 218 -19.36 1.69 -5.40
CA SER A 218 -20.75 1.27 -5.39
C SER A 218 -20.98 0.26 -6.51
N VAL A 219 -21.43 -0.94 -6.17
CA VAL A 219 -21.95 -1.89 -7.15
C VAL A 219 -23.19 -1.25 -7.79
N ASP A 220 -23.05 -0.72 -8.99
CA ASP A 220 -24.22 -0.31 -9.76
C ASP A 220 -24.94 -1.59 -10.20
N ARG A 221 -25.91 -2.03 -9.39
CA ARG A 221 -26.66 -3.30 -9.59
C ARG A 221 -27.44 -3.36 -10.90
N ASN A 222 -27.38 -2.30 -11.72
CA ASN A 222 -27.98 -2.23 -13.05
C ASN A 222 -27.09 -2.74 -14.19
N ALA A 223 -25.84 -3.18 -13.91
CA ALA A 223 -25.11 -4.06 -14.83
C ALA A 223 -25.57 -5.52 -14.60
N ARG A 224 -26.86 -5.80 -14.82
CA ARG A 224 -27.44 -7.14 -14.77
C ARG A 224 -27.73 -7.61 -16.19
N ASP A 225 -27.33 -8.86 -16.44
CA ASP A 225 -27.58 -9.70 -17.62
C ASP A 225 -26.80 -9.36 -18.90
N CYS A 226 -25.70 -10.10 -19.10
CA CYS A 226 -25.36 -10.70 -20.39
C CYS A 226 -24.75 -12.08 -20.13
N ASP A 227 -25.61 -13.07 -20.25
CA ASP A 227 -25.38 -14.49 -20.53
C ASP A 227 -24.68 -15.35 -19.48
N ALA A 228 -25.51 -16.18 -18.85
CA ALA A 228 -25.13 -17.39 -18.17
C ALA A 228 -24.56 -18.40 -19.17
N ASP A 229 -23.36 -18.90 -18.87
CA ASP A 229 -22.93 -20.24 -19.29
C ASP A 229 -22.30 -20.91 -18.06
N PRO A 230 -22.74 -22.12 -17.66
CA PRO A 230 -22.11 -22.87 -16.60
C PRO A 230 -20.85 -23.58 -17.12
N VAL A 231 -20.00 -24.04 -16.20
CA VAL A 231 -18.75 -24.85 -16.40
C VAL A 231 -17.48 -23.99 -16.48
N SER A 232 -16.40 -24.19 -15.70
CA SER A 232 -15.87 -25.36 -14.97
C SER A 232 -15.28 -24.96 -13.62
N LYS A 233 -15.38 -25.86 -12.63
CA LYS A 233 -14.59 -25.81 -11.40
C LYS A 233 -13.10 -25.92 -11.75
N ASN A 234 -12.30 -24.97 -11.29
CA ASN A 234 -10.89 -25.14 -10.98
C ASN A 234 -10.58 -24.12 -9.88
N GLU A 235 -10.84 -24.52 -8.64
CA GLU A 235 -10.32 -23.82 -7.47
C GLU A 235 -8.86 -24.23 -7.31
N THR A 236 -7.94 -23.30 -7.55
CA THR A 236 -6.53 -23.49 -7.20
C THR A 236 -6.38 -23.10 -5.73
N ILE A 237 -6.26 -24.10 -4.86
CA ILE A 237 -5.86 -23.92 -3.47
C ILE A 237 -4.33 -23.95 -3.45
N ILE A 238 -3.68 -22.85 -3.04
CA ILE A 238 -2.24 -22.87 -2.75
C ILE A 238 -2.10 -23.29 -1.28
N GLY A 239 -1.72 -24.54 -1.08
CA GLY A 239 -1.38 -25.11 0.23
C GLY A 239 -0.28 -26.14 0.05
N ASP A 240 0.88 -25.84 0.65
CA ASP A 240 2.10 -26.63 0.89
C ASP A 240 2.57 -27.76 -0.06
N SER A 241 3.89 -27.75 -0.28
CA SER A 241 4.77 -28.81 -0.84
C SER A 241 4.97 -28.88 -2.38
N VAL A 242 6.00 -28.17 -2.89
CA VAL A 242 7.06 -28.72 -3.78
C VAL A 242 8.33 -27.86 -3.61
N LEU A 243 9.11 -28.16 -2.58
CA LEU A 243 10.56 -28.01 -2.61
C LEU A 243 11.10 -29.40 -2.93
N ASP A 244 11.21 -29.72 -4.22
CA ASP A 244 12.07 -30.78 -4.76
C ASP A 244 12.14 -30.56 -6.28
N SER A 245 13.35 -30.62 -6.84
CA SER A 245 13.77 -30.29 -8.22
C SER A 245 14.11 -28.81 -8.52
N PHE A 246 15.06 -28.26 -7.78
CA PHE A 246 16.07 -27.37 -8.39
C PHE A 246 17.38 -28.15 -8.47
N ASP A 247 17.49 -29.00 -9.48
CA ASP A 247 18.76 -29.48 -10.01
C ASP A 247 18.59 -29.66 -11.52
N ASP A 248 19.64 -29.28 -12.23
CA ASP A 248 19.89 -29.30 -13.67
C ASP A 248 19.46 -28.07 -14.50
N GLU A 249 20.50 -27.45 -15.09
CA GLU A 249 20.55 -26.40 -16.14
C GLU A 249 20.82 -24.96 -15.67
N LEU A 250 21.99 -24.76 -15.03
CA LEU A 250 22.70 -23.47 -14.94
C LEU A 250 24.16 -23.56 -15.44
N ASP A 251 24.44 -24.46 -16.37
CA ASP A 251 25.71 -24.52 -17.12
C ASP A 251 25.39 -24.19 -18.59
N ASP A 252 25.66 -22.95 -19.03
CA ASP A 252 25.88 -22.51 -20.43
C ASP A 252 25.57 -21.00 -20.65
N LEU A 253 25.97 -20.13 -19.73
CA LEU A 253 26.04 -18.69 -20.01
C LEU A 253 27.50 -18.25 -20.13
N GLU A 254 28.03 -18.36 -21.35
CA GLU A 254 29.33 -17.80 -21.74
C GLU A 254 29.35 -16.28 -21.49
N ILE A 255 30.31 -15.82 -20.68
CA ILE A 255 30.59 -14.40 -20.47
C ILE A 255 31.61 -13.95 -21.53
N PRO A 256 31.29 -13.01 -22.44
CA PRO A 256 32.29 -12.45 -23.34
C PRO A 256 33.28 -11.56 -22.58
N GLY A 257 34.57 -11.73 -22.89
CA GLY A 257 35.71 -11.20 -22.14
C GLY A 257 35.79 -9.68 -21.99
N THR A 258 36.35 -9.26 -20.87
CA THR A 258 36.77 -7.88 -20.58
C THR A 258 38.02 -7.50 -21.39
N PRO A 259 38.07 -6.32 -22.03
CA PRO A 259 39.33 -5.76 -22.54
C PRO A 259 40.21 -5.30 -21.37
N GLU A 260 41.50 -5.65 -21.44
CA GLU A 260 42.54 -5.29 -20.48
C GLU A 260 42.80 -3.77 -20.46
N PHE A 261 42.95 -3.21 -19.26
CA PHE A 261 43.68 -1.98 -18.95
C PHE A 261 44.81 -2.31 -17.98
#